data_AF-A0A3M1R812-F1
#
_entry.id   AF-A0A3M1R812-F1
#
_cell.length_a   1.000
_cell.length_b   1.000
_cell.length_c   1.000
_cell.angle_alpha   90.00
_cell.angle_beta   90.00
_cell.angle_gamma   90.00
#
_symmetry.space_group_name_H-M   'P 1'
#
loop_
_entity.id
_entity.type
_entity.pdbx_description
1 polymer ?
#
loop_
_entity_poly.entity_id
_entity_poly.type
_entity_poly.pdbx_seq_one_letter_code
_entity_poly.pdbx_strand_id
1 'polypeptide(L)'
;MAKVDILVRKARAHGIVTLGIGDGGNEIGMGTIQGALRAWLPWGTKCRCPCGQGIIPCTPTDVLVASTVSNWGAYGTAALIAVLEERADILHSPEMEEQVLKACANAGLIDGGSGYVSGGADALPSAVHRAMITLLGELVHKGIAALKQLQA
;
A
#
# COMPACT_ATOMS: atom_id res chain seq x y z
N MET A 1 -7.35 16.27 -8.17
CA MET A 1 -7.21 14.80 -7.99
C MET A 1 -8.48 14.13 -8.49
N ALA A 2 -8.37 13.06 -9.29
CA ALA A 2 -9.53 12.33 -9.80
C ALA A 2 -10.26 11.55 -8.69
N LYS A 3 -11.58 11.37 -8.81
CA LYS A 3 -12.40 10.59 -7.86
C LYS A 3 -12.36 9.09 -8.21
N VAL A 4 -11.24 8.44 -7.88
CA VAL A 4 -10.97 7.04 -8.21
C VAL A 4 -11.86 6.07 -7.43
N ASP A 5 -12.40 6.49 -6.29
CA ASP A 5 -13.36 5.73 -5.49
C ASP A 5 -14.64 5.35 -6.26
N ILE A 6 -15.02 6.15 -7.26
CA ILE A 6 -16.15 5.84 -8.16
C ILE A 6 -15.85 4.61 -9.03
N LEU A 7 -14.61 4.50 -9.53
CA LEU A 7 -14.20 3.37 -10.36
C LEU A 7 -14.23 2.07 -9.55
N VAL A 8 -13.73 2.11 -8.31
CA VAL A 8 -13.73 0.95 -7.41
C VAL A 8 -15.15 0.51 -7.07
N ARG A 9 -16.05 1.45 -6.76
CA ARG A 9 -17.47 1.14 -6.54
C ARG A 9 -18.11 0.48 -7.76
N LYS A 10 -17.83 0.98 -8.97
CA LYS A 10 -18.32 0.36 -10.22
C LYS A 10 -17.73 -1.03 -10.44
N ALA A 11 -16.42 -1.21 -10.25
CA ALA A 11 -15.76 -2.51 -10.40
C ALA A 11 -16.44 -3.58 -9.52
N ARG A 12 -16.67 -3.25 -8.25
CA ARG A 12 -17.37 -4.14 -7.31
C ARG A 12 -18.81 -4.43 -7.74
N ALA A 13 -19.56 -3.42 -8.17
CA ALA A 13 -20.93 -3.60 -8.66
C ALA A 13 -21.01 -4.53 -9.88
N HIS A 14 -19.92 -4.67 -10.64
CA HIS A 14 -19.79 -5.58 -11.77
C HIS A 14 -19.10 -6.92 -11.42
N GLY A 15 -18.89 -7.21 -10.14
CA GLY A 15 -18.25 -8.46 -9.69
C GLY A 15 -16.76 -8.56 -10.02
N ILE A 16 -16.09 -7.45 -10.32
CA ILE A 16 -14.64 -7.40 -10.52
C ILE A 16 -13.97 -7.35 -9.15
N VAL A 17 -13.00 -8.24 -8.93
CA VAL A 17 -12.22 -8.30 -7.68
C VAL A 17 -11.47 -6.99 -7.45
N THR A 18 -11.58 -6.46 -6.23
CA THR A 18 -10.92 -5.23 -5.80
C THR A 18 -10.01 -5.47 -4.60
N LEU A 19 -8.80 -4.92 -4.67
CA LEU A 19 -7.82 -4.93 -3.59
C LEU A 19 -7.47 -3.49 -3.21
N GLY A 20 -7.53 -3.18 -1.93
CA GLY A 20 -7.13 -1.89 -1.37
C GLY A 20 -5.89 -2.04 -0.50
N ILE A 21 -5.01 -1.05 -0.52
CA ILE A 21 -3.81 -0.98 0.32
C ILE A 21 -3.83 0.39 1.00
N GLY A 22 -3.61 0.43 2.31
CA GLY A 22 -3.60 1.68 3.06
C GLY A 22 -2.85 1.59 4.38
N ASP A 23 -2.52 2.75 4.93
CA ASP A 23 -1.73 2.94 6.14
C ASP A 23 -2.33 3.97 7.11
N GLY A 24 -3.03 5.00 6.60
CA GLY A 24 -3.61 6.09 7.36
C GLY A 24 -5.06 5.88 7.78
N GLY A 25 -5.74 4.90 7.19
CA GLY A 25 -7.12 4.55 7.52
C GLY A 25 -8.16 5.43 6.85
N ASN A 26 -7.79 6.29 5.90
CA ASN A 26 -8.71 7.12 5.11
C ASN A 26 -8.71 6.77 3.60
N GLU A 27 -8.00 5.71 3.23
CA GLU A 27 -7.81 5.24 1.86
C GLU A 27 -8.99 4.39 1.36
N ILE A 28 -9.00 4.14 0.05
CA ILE A 28 -9.87 3.14 -0.56
C ILE A 28 -9.51 1.76 0.01
N GLY A 29 -10.54 1.00 0.39
CA GLY A 29 -10.40 -0.34 0.98
C GLY A 29 -10.52 -0.33 2.50
N MET A 30 -10.06 0.72 3.16
CA MET A 30 -10.18 0.88 4.62
C MET A 30 -11.65 0.93 5.11
N GLY A 31 -12.59 1.22 4.21
CA GLY A 31 -14.03 1.08 4.48
C GLY A 31 -14.46 -0.34 4.86
N THR A 32 -13.69 -1.37 4.50
CA THR A 32 -13.92 -2.76 4.90
C THR A 32 -13.79 -2.97 6.41
N ILE A 33 -12.97 -2.15 7.09
CA ILE A 33 -12.72 -2.22 8.54
C ILE A 33 -13.20 -0.95 9.28
N GLN A 34 -14.17 -0.23 8.71
CA GLN A 34 -14.68 1.05 9.24
C GLN A 34 -15.09 0.99 10.73
N GLY A 35 -15.62 -0.15 11.19
CA GLY A 35 -16.06 -0.34 12.57
C GLY A 35 -14.90 -0.26 13.56
N ALA A 36 -13.78 -0.89 13.22
CA ALA A 36 -12.56 -0.84 14.01
C ALA A 36 -11.95 0.57 13.97
N LEU A 37 -11.85 1.16 12.78
CA LEU A 37 -11.18 2.46 12.58
C LEU A 37 -11.83 3.61 13.37
N ARG A 38 -13.15 3.57 13.62
CA ARG A 38 -13.86 4.61 14.40
C ARG A 38 -13.27 4.83 15.79
N ALA A 39 -12.73 3.79 16.42
CA ALA A 39 -12.15 3.86 17.75
C ALA A 39 -10.69 4.35 17.76
N TRP A 40 -9.97 4.18 16.65
CA TRP A 40 -8.52 4.37 16.59
C TRP A 40 -8.08 5.60 15.79
N LEU A 41 -8.86 6.00 14.79
CA LEU A 41 -8.50 7.15 13.97
C LEU A 41 -8.80 8.47 14.67
N PRO A 42 -7.81 9.37 14.81
CA PRO A 42 -8.07 10.75 15.13
C PRO A 42 -9.12 11.31 14.18
N TRP A 43 -10.15 11.94 14.73
CA TRP A 43 -11.26 12.51 13.96
C TRP A 43 -12.11 11.50 13.18
N GLY A 44 -12.03 10.20 13.49
CA GLY A 44 -12.79 9.17 12.81
C GLY A 44 -14.30 9.43 12.82
N THR A 45 -14.86 9.77 13.99
CA THR A 45 -16.31 10.03 14.16
C THR A 45 -16.68 11.51 14.03
N LYS A 46 -15.72 12.43 14.19
CA LYS A 46 -15.96 13.88 14.11
C LYS A 46 -14.73 14.63 13.61
N CYS A 47 -14.82 15.22 12.42
CA CYS A 47 -13.79 16.09 11.84
C CYS A 47 -13.79 17.48 12.52
N ARG A 48 -12.72 18.24 12.29
CA ARG A 48 -12.66 19.67 12.64
C ARG A 48 -13.38 20.60 11.65
N CYS A 49 -13.82 20.03 10.53
CA CYS A 49 -14.56 20.74 9.51
C CYS A 49 -16.02 21.00 9.93
N PRO A 50 -16.69 22.06 9.42
CA PRO A 50 -18.05 22.40 9.83
C PRO A 50 -19.08 21.28 9.65
N CYS A 51 -18.84 20.31 8.76
CA CYS A 51 -19.78 19.20 8.55
C CYS A 51 -19.78 18.17 9.69
N GLY A 52 -18.72 18.10 10.50
CA GLY A 52 -18.61 17.19 11.65
C GLY A 52 -18.67 15.70 11.32
N GLN A 53 -18.56 15.30 10.05
CA GLN A 53 -18.84 13.92 9.60
C GLN A 53 -17.73 12.89 9.91
N GLY A 54 -16.53 13.37 10.27
CA GLY A 54 -15.37 12.50 10.50
C GLY A 54 -14.60 12.19 9.23
N ILE A 55 -13.61 11.29 9.34
CA ILE A 55 -12.71 10.92 8.22
C ILE A 55 -12.74 9.43 7.87
N ILE A 56 -13.68 8.67 8.45
CA ILE A 56 -13.78 7.23 8.20
C ILE A 56 -14.13 6.99 6.73
N PRO A 57 -13.32 6.22 5.99
CA PRO A 57 -13.54 5.96 4.58
C PRO A 57 -14.75 5.05 4.40
N CYS A 58 -15.50 5.31 3.33
CA CYS A 58 -16.75 4.61 3.02
C CYS A 58 -16.64 3.65 1.83
N THR A 59 -15.47 3.55 1.20
CA THR A 59 -15.24 2.71 0.01
C THR A 59 -14.53 1.42 0.42
N PRO A 60 -15.25 0.29 0.56
CA PRO A 60 -14.63 -1.00 0.85
C PRO A 60 -14.02 -1.63 -0.41
N THR A 61 -13.11 -2.57 -0.22
CA THR A 61 -12.60 -3.51 -1.26
C THR A 61 -12.87 -4.96 -0.84
N ASP A 62 -12.68 -5.92 -1.74
CA ASP A 62 -12.85 -7.35 -1.45
C ASP A 62 -11.69 -7.88 -0.62
N VAL A 63 -10.48 -7.40 -0.91
CA VAL A 63 -9.27 -7.65 -0.11
C VAL A 63 -8.72 -6.31 0.39
N LEU A 64 -8.27 -6.26 1.65
CA LEU A 64 -7.59 -5.12 2.23
C LEU A 64 -6.22 -5.57 2.75
N VAL A 65 -5.17 -4.86 2.34
CA VAL A 65 -3.83 -4.96 2.92
C VAL A 65 -3.57 -3.70 3.72
N ALA A 66 -3.55 -3.82 5.05
CA ALA A 66 -3.12 -2.74 5.92
C ALA A 66 -1.62 -2.85 6.18
N SER A 67 -0.88 -1.75 6.03
CA SER A 67 0.56 -1.68 6.26
C SER A 67 0.95 -0.35 6.91
N THR A 68 2.18 -0.21 7.39
CA THR A 68 2.67 1.06 7.97
C THR A 68 2.98 2.12 6.89
N VAL A 69 3.29 1.66 5.67
CA VAL A 69 3.48 2.46 4.46
C VAL A 69 2.81 1.68 3.34
N SER A 70 1.95 2.34 2.56
CA SER A 70 1.14 1.68 1.52
C SER A 70 2.00 1.05 0.43
N ASN A 71 3.11 1.69 0.08
CA ASN A 71 4.15 1.14 -0.78
C ASN A 71 4.60 -0.25 -0.29
N TRP A 72 4.89 -0.41 1.00
CA TRP A 72 5.34 -1.69 1.54
C TRP A 72 4.26 -2.78 1.51
N GLY A 73 2.99 -2.39 1.67
CA GLY A 73 1.87 -3.32 1.46
C GLY A 73 1.81 -3.82 0.02
N ALA A 74 2.07 -2.95 -0.95
CA ALA A 74 2.18 -3.34 -2.36
C ALA A 74 3.40 -4.24 -2.60
N TYR A 75 4.54 -3.94 -1.97
CA TYR A 75 5.77 -4.74 -2.09
C TYR A 75 5.59 -6.13 -1.50
N GLY A 76 4.96 -6.24 -0.33
CA GLY A 76 4.60 -7.52 0.28
C GLY A 76 3.63 -8.33 -0.59
N THR A 77 2.67 -7.66 -1.24
CA THR A 77 1.77 -8.30 -2.21
C THR A 77 2.54 -8.84 -3.41
N ALA A 78 3.47 -8.05 -3.98
CA ALA A 78 4.34 -8.50 -5.07
C ALA A 78 5.25 -9.65 -4.65
N ALA A 79 5.80 -9.63 -3.42
CA ALA A 79 6.61 -10.70 -2.86
C ALA A 79 5.81 -12.00 -2.71
N LEU A 80 4.55 -11.94 -2.26
CA LEU A 80 3.67 -13.11 -2.20
C LEU A 80 3.43 -13.71 -3.59
N ILE A 81 3.14 -12.86 -4.58
CA ILE A 81 2.98 -13.29 -5.97
C ILE A 81 4.28 -13.93 -6.49
N ALA A 82 5.44 -13.33 -6.20
CA ALA A 82 6.75 -13.88 -6.57
C ALA A 82 6.97 -15.30 -6.02
N VAL A 83 6.55 -15.57 -4.79
CA VAL A 83 6.63 -16.91 -4.19
C VAL A 83 5.66 -17.89 -4.86
N LEU A 84 4.39 -17.50 -5.03
CA LEU A 84 3.35 -18.36 -5.61
C LEU A 84 3.63 -18.73 -7.07
N GLU A 85 4.21 -17.80 -7.83
CA GLU A 85 4.59 -18.00 -9.23
C GLU A 85 6.02 -18.58 -9.37
N GLU A 86 6.71 -18.84 -8.25
CA GLU A 86 8.09 -19.32 -8.21
C GLU A 86 9.08 -18.45 -9.02
N ARG A 87 8.82 -17.14 -9.06
CA ARG A 87 9.50 -16.13 -9.87
C ARG A 87 9.95 -14.94 -9.04
N ALA A 88 11.21 -14.97 -8.60
CA ALA A 88 11.79 -13.93 -7.78
C ALA A 88 11.86 -12.55 -8.46
N ASP A 89 11.91 -12.52 -9.81
CA ASP A 89 12.00 -11.30 -10.62
C ASP A 89 10.72 -10.44 -10.61
N ILE A 90 9.61 -10.94 -10.05
CA ILE A 90 8.37 -10.18 -9.85
C ILE A 90 8.56 -9.08 -8.79
N LEU A 91 9.38 -9.32 -7.77
CA LEU A 91 9.73 -8.28 -6.81
C LEU A 91 10.86 -7.42 -7.40
N HIS A 92 10.66 -6.11 -7.45
CA HIS A 92 11.67 -5.18 -7.95
C HIS A 92 12.89 -5.11 -7.02
N SER A 93 14.03 -4.63 -7.56
CA SER A 93 15.27 -4.53 -6.78
C SER A 93 15.34 -3.25 -5.92
N PRO A 94 16.18 -3.22 -4.88
CA PRO A 94 16.41 -2.00 -4.09
C PRO A 94 16.87 -0.81 -4.94
N GLU A 95 17.64 -1.05 -6.00
CA GLU A 95 18.11 -0.01 -6.92
C GLU A 95 16.96 0.57 -7.74
N MET A 96 16.03 -0.29 -8.17
CA MET A 96 14.81 0.16 -8.85
C MET A 96 13.93 0.98 -7.92
N GLU A 97 13.81 0.60 -6.65
CA GLU A 97 13.04 1.37 -5.66
C GLU A 97 13.59 2.80 -5.51
N GLU A 98 14.91 2.93 -5.37
CA GLU A 98 15.54 4.25 -5.30
C GLU A 98 15.32 5.08 -6.56
N GLN A 99 15.41 4.44 -7.74
CA GLN A 99 15.17 5.11 -9.01
C GLN A 99 13.72 5.59 -9.15
N VAL A 100 12.74 4.78 -8.72
CA VAL A 100 11.32 5.15 -8.75
C VAL A 100 11.04 6.33 -7.82
N LEU A 101 11.50 6.28 -6.57
CA LEU A 101 11.33 7.39 -5.63
C LEU A 101 12.00 8.68 -6.14
N LYS A 102 13.20 8.56 -6.71
CA LYS A 102 13.89 9.70 -7.33
C LYS A 102 13.15 10.23 -8.55
N ALA A 103 12.60 9.37 -9.40
CA ALA A 103 11.82 9.78 -10.56
C ALA A 103 10.53 10.50 -10.16
N CYS A 104 9.82 9.99 -9.14
CA CYS A 104 8.65 10.66 -8.56
C CYS A 104 8.99 12.06 -8.04
N ALA A 105 10.09 12.19 -7.28
CA ALA A 105 10.56 13.49 -6.79
C ALA A 105 10.91 14.44 -7.94
N ASN A 106 11.63 13.96 -8.95
CA ASN A 106 11.98 14.77 -10.13
C ASN A 106 10.75 15.21 -10.94
N ALA A 107 9.66 14.44 -10.90
CA ALA A 107 8.37 14.81 -11.48
C ALA A 107 7.53 15.76 -10.61
N GLY A 108 8.03 16.14 -9.43
CA GLY A 108 7.36 17.07 -8.51
C GLY A 108 6.35 16.42 -7.56
N LEU A 109 6.35 15.10 -7.41
CA LEU A 109 5.53 14.45 -6.40
C LEU A 109 6.10 14.77 -5.01
N ILE A 110 5.21 15.17 -4.10
CA ILE A 110 5.57 15.52 -2.73
C ILE A 110 5.54 14.29 -1.83
N ASP A 111 6.42 14.28 -0.85
CA ASP A 111 6.33 13.36 0.27
C ASP A 111 5.20 13.83 1.21
N GLY A 112 4.22 12.96 1.48
CA GLY A 112 3.01 13.31 2.22
C GLY A 112 3.24 13.66 3.68
N GLY A 113 4.33 13.15 4.29
CA GLY A 113 4.65 13.40 5.69
C GLY A 113 5.38 14.73 5.92
N SER A 114 6.28 15.10 5.01
CA SER A 114 7.08 16.32 5.07
C SER A 114 6.43 17.50 4.33
N GLY A 115 5.60 17.23 3.31
CA GLY A 115 5.00 18.24 2.44
C GLY A 115 5.95 18.82 1.39
N TYR A 116 7.17 18.30 1.27
CA TYR A 116 8.17 18.76 0.30
C TYR A 116 8.45 17.68 -0.76
N VAL A 117 8.97 18.11 -1.91
CA VAL A 117 9.51 17.18 -2.90
C VAL A 117 10.81 16.60 -2.35
N SER A 118 10.83 15.29 -2.13
CA SER A 118 12.00 14.55 -1.64
C SER A 118 12.03 13.15 -2.23
N GLY A 119 13.22 12.55 -2.34
CA GLY A 119 13.39 11.17 -2.83
C GLY A 119 12.99 10.10 -1.82
N GLY A 120 11.87 10.29 -1.13
CA GLY A 120 11.35 9.41 -0.09
C GLY A 120 9.82 9.33 -0.13
N ALA A 121 9.25 8.63 0.83
CA ALA A 121 7.81 8.54 1.04
C ALA A 121 7.52 8.39 2.53
N ASP A 122 6.38 8.91 2.99
CA ASP A 122 5.94 8.94 4.38
C ASP A 122 6.98 9.48 5.39
N ALA A 123 7.70 10.54 4.98
CA ALA A 123 8.81 11.12 5.73
C ALA A 123 9.97 10.14 6.02
N LEU A 124 10.04 9.04 5.28
CA LEU A 124 11.13 8.07 5.35
C LEU A 124 12.06 8.23 4.13
N PRO A 125 13.39 8.29 4.34
CA PRO A 125 14.33 8.40 3.24
C PRO A 125 14.38 7.11 2.41
N SER A 126 14.76 7.22 1.14
CA SER A 126 14.87 6.07 0.21
C SER A 126 15.61 4.86 0.80
N ALA A 127 16.65 5.08 1.60
CA ALA A 127 17.42 4.02 2.24
C ALA A 127 16.55 3.05 3.08
N VAL A 128 15.49 3.54 3.72
CA VAL A 128 14.56 2.70 4.51
C VAL A 128 13.71 1.83 3.58
N HIS A 129 13.19 2.42 2.51
CA HIS A 129 12.41 1.70 1.50
C HIS A 129 13.23 0.61 0.81
N ARG A 130 14.49 0.93 0.46
CA ARG A 130 15.46 -0.04 -0.08
C ARG A 130 15.69 -1.22 0.86
N ALA A 131 15.87 -0.94 2.15
CA ALA A 131 16.07 -2.00 3.16
C ALA A 131 14.85 -2.93 3.26
N MET A 132 13.63 -2.41 3.11
CA MET A 132 12.41 -3.21 3.07
C MET A 132 12.41 -4.16 1.87
N ILE A 133 12.80 -3.69 0.68
CA ILE A 133 12.91 -4.53 -0.52
C ILE A 133 13.98 -5.60 -0.35
N THR A 134 15.15 -5.26 0.21
CA THR A 134 16.19 -6.25 0.49
C THR A 134 15.66 -7.36 1.40
N LEU A 135 14.94 -7.01 2.47
CA LEU A 135 14.36 -8.00 3.38
C LEU A 135 13.31 -8.88 2.68
N LEU A 136 12.40 -8.27 1.91
CA LEU A 136 11.40 -9.01 1.16
C LEU A 136 12.03 -9.94 0.12
N GLY A 137 13.11 -9.53 -0.56
CA GLY A 137 13.84 -10.38 -1.51
C GLY A 137 14.38 -11.65 -0.88
N GLU A 138 14.97 -11.55 0.32
CA GLU A 138 15.42 -12.72 1.08
C GLU A 138 14.26 -13.66 1.46
N LEU A 139 13.11 -13.09 1.84
CA LEU A 139 11.92 -13.88 2.16
C LEU A 139 11.33 -14.56 0.91
N VAL A 140 11.37 -13.90 -0.25
CA VAL A 140 10.96 -14.49 -1.54
C VAL A 140 11.83 -15.69 -1.90
N HIS A 141 13.16 -15.56 -1.85
CA HIS A 141 14.06 -16.68 -2.16
C HIS A 141 13.83 -17.87 -1.23
N LYS A 142 13.69 -17.62 0.08
CA LYS A 142 13.37 -18.68 1.06
C LYS A 142 12.00 -19.30 0.81
N GLY A 143 11.00 -18.47 0.51
CA GLY A 143 9.64 -18.90 0.23
C GLY A 143 9.55 -19.82 -0.99
N ILE A 144 10.21 -19.44 -2.10
CA ILE A 144 10.27 -20.27 -3.31
C ILE A 144 10.95 -21.62 -3.03
N ALA A 145 12.09 -21.60 -2.31
CA ALA A 145 12.79 -22.83 -1.96
C ALA A 145 11.92 -23.76 -1.09
N ALA A 146 11.20 -23.21 -0.12
CA ALA A 146 10.27 -23.98 0.72
C ALA A 146 9.08 -24.54 -0.08
N LEU A 147 8.51 -23.75 -1.01
CA LEU A 147 7.38 -24.18 -1.82
C LEU A 147 7.76 -25.37 -2.72
N LYS A 148 8.94 -25.32 -3.35
CA LYS A 148 9.48 -26.43 -4.16
C LYS A 148 9.68 -27.71 -3.36
N GLN A 149 10.07 -27.61 -2.09
CA GLN A 149 10.22 -28.77 -1.21
C GLN A 149 8.86 -29.39 -0.86
N LEU A 150 7.80 -28.60 -0.74
CA LEU A 150 6.45 -29.10 -0.45
C LEU A 150 5.78 -29.77 -1.67
N GLN A 151 6.25 -29.45 -2.88
CA GLN A 151 5.75 -30.02 -4.14
C GLN A 151 6.50 -31.30 -4.56
N ALA A 152 7.64 -31.60 -3.92
CA ALA A 152 8.48 -32.78 -4.19
C ALA A 152 8.01 -34.00 -3.40
#